data_AF-A0A6P8VJR7-F1
#
_entry.id   AF-A0A6P8VJR7-F1
#
_cell.length_a   1.000
_cell.length_b   1.000
_cell.length_c   1.000
_cell.angle_alpha   90.00
_cell.angle_beta   90.00
_cell.angle_gamma   90.00
#
_symmetry.space_group_name_H-M   'P 1'
#
loop_
_entity.id
_entity.type
_entity.pdbx_description
1 polymer ?
#
loop_
_entity_poly.entity_id
_entity_poly.type
_entity_poly.pdbx_seq_one_letter_code
_entity_poly.pdbx_strand_id
1 'polypeptide(L)'
;MEAIKGAVWSYLPGLPDDLLTTLIDELGVESVEDLALMEEKDLVRYLKPIQCRKLLNGIKQGFVTINMEVLSPHPIASSSANTLASPQAFRPPHHLLSSPPSTSSSSQSPQPGMPWHVDFRVNWNQMPTAIQQAVEKEVRPMPDEKRAFVNALVDQMMQHERNPTRAMCHSIVRLIVRSHPKSFADISRQGEVVGDGCPSLLQQVKTRVEYKTRNNTLARRRRSREGRRNTGVAGESRLTRGPVDQYGCVRWCPAELPEGETEATLEDSKRDLLCLYTEEGMGGAERAEPLMVRTYIILRRYLNRMPAPAMLEVKEEWPFLFSQRGLFSHFGILTDVNILQKLQEALGQRGQTILHFCQKLDNPKIREFLASYDPEGSEKVACILQLLMVYFKEPTEKLMLEVDTCATAADVVNTAALPSTPCLIIQGDTMKPSGWMLSIEGQVVMGPHPFFLHGVAALFSSYYVFNLKYPVGSCTLEFIQRCFLGINPEKGSKAKKRSSINPHVSTLHRKLIDLEWSA
;
A
#
# COMPACT_ATOMS: atom_id res chain seq x y z
N MET A 1 -26.60 2.75 42.40
CA MET A 1 -25.64 3.87 42.31
C MET A 1 -24.18 3.41 42.26
N GLU A 2 -23.65 2.66 43.24
CA GLU A 2 -22.23 2.20 43.22
C GLU A 2 -21.83 1.36 41.99
N ALA A 3 -22.71 0.46 41.52
CA ALA A 3 -22.45 -0.32 40.30
C ALA A 3 -22.36 0.56 39.04
N ILE A 4 -23.16 1.63 38.97
CA ILE A 4 -23.18 2.60 37.86
C ILE A 4 -21.90 3.44 37.91
N LYS A 5 -21.53 3.91 39.11
CA LYS A 5 -20.27 4.63 39.33
C LYS A 5 -19.07 3.79 38.91
N GLY A 6 -19.03 2.52 39.33
CA GLY A 6 -17.97 1.57 38.95
C GLY A 6 -17.89 1.35 37.43
N ALA A 7 -19.03 1.21 36.76
CA ALA A 7 -19.09 1.05 35.30
C ALA A 7 -18.53 2.29 34.58
N VAL A 8 -18.98 3.50 34.94
CA VAL A 8 -18.47 4.75 34.33
C VAL A 8 -16.98 4.95 34.65
N TRP A 9 -16.55 4.68 35.87
CA TRP A 9 -15.16 4.82 36.31
C TRP A 9 -14.21 3.85 35.59
N SER A 10 -14.69 2.64 35.25
CA SER A 10 -13.90 1.67 34.46
C SER A 10 -13.47 2.22 33.10
N TYR A 11 -14.29 3.09 32.48
CA TYR A 11 -14.00 3.71 31.19
C TYR A 11 -13.33 5.09 31.31
N LEU A 12 -13.58 5.79 32.42
CA LEU A 12 -13.07 7.12 32.71
C LEU A 12 -12.36 7.17 34.08
N PRO A 13 -11.21 6.47 34.23
CA PRO A 13 -10.45 6.53 35.47
C PRO A 13 -9.95 7.96 35.69
N GLY A 14 -10.25 8.51 36.87
CA GLY A 14 -9.88 9.88 37.26
C GLY A 14 -10.97 10.94 37.08
N LEU A 15 -12.22 10.57 36.84
CA LEU A 15 -13.34 11.50 36.96
C LEU A 15 -13.62 11.80 38.46
N PRO A 16 -13.79 13.06 38.88
CA PRO A 16 -14.16 13.39 40.27
C PRO A 16 -15.49 12.76 40.66
N ASP A 17 -15.59 12.22 41.88
CA ASP A 17 -16.80 11.50 42.34
C ASP A 17 -18.04 12.43 42.42
N ASP A 18 -17.85 13.70 42.77
CA ASP A 18 -18.93 14.70 42.81
C ASP A 18 -19.53 14.96 41.42
N LEU A 19 -18.66 15.00 40.39
CA LEU A 19 -19.08 15.17 39.00
C LEU A 19 -19.78 13.92 38.47
N LEU A 20 -19.33 12.74 38.90
CA LEU A 20 -19.95 11.46 38.54
C LEU A 20 -21.34 11.32 39.15
N THR A 21 -21.51 11.71 40.41
CA THR A 21 -22.80 11.70 41.11
C THR A 21 -23.77 12.68 40.44
N THR A 22 -23.32 13.90 40.14
CA THR A 22 -24.11 14.91 39.42
C THR A 22 -24.54 14.41 38.02
N LEU A 23 -23.64 13.76 37.29
CA LEU A 23 -23.94 13.20 35.96
C LEU A 23 -25.00 12.10 36.03
N ILE A 24 -24.94 11.20 37.01
CA ILE A 24 -25.89 10.10 37.17
C ILE A 24 -27.27 10.64 37.56
N ASP A 25 -27.32 11.56 38.51
CA ASP A 25 -28.58 12.11 39.03
C ASP A 25 -29.29 13.01 38.01
N GLU A 26 -28.58 13.90 37.31
CA GLU A 26 -29.19 14.81 36.32
C GLU A 26 -29.61 14.10 35.03
N LEU A 27 -28.98 12.96 34.70
CA LEU A 27 -29.32 12.15 33.53
C LEU A 27 -30.33 11.03 33.84
N GLY A 28 -30.76 10.89 35.10
CA GLY A 28 -31.77 9.92 35.52
C GLY A 28 -31.35 8.47 35.28
N VAL A 29 -30.06 8.16 35.43
CA VAL A 29 -29.51 6.82 35.18
C VAL A 29 -29.75 5.96 36.43
N GLU A 30 -30.73 5.05 36.37
CA GLU A 30 -31.12 4.21 37.52
C GLU A 30 -30.45 2.83 37.48
N SER A 31 -29.98 2.38 36.31
CA SER A 31 -29.34 1.08 36.08
C SER A 31 -28.08 1.18 35.18
N VAL A 32 -27.29 0.11 35.11
CA VAL A 32 -26.09 0.06 34.23
C VAL A 32 -26.52 -0.04 32.76
N GLU A 33 -27.68 -0.61 32.51
CA GLU A 33 -28.32 -0.75 31.21
C GLU A 33 -28.72 0.61 30.63
N ASP A 34 -29.15 1.56 31.46
CA ASP A 34 -29.51 2.91 31.03
C ASP A 34 -28.31 3.66 30.43
N LEU A 35 -27.08 3.31 30.82
CA LEU A 35 -25.87 3.87 30.23
C LEU A 35 -25.75 3.57 28.73
N ALA A 36 -26.34 2.47 28.25
CA ALA A 36 -26.33 2.11 26.83
C ALA A 36 -27.26 2.98 25.97
N LEU A 37 -28.22 3.66 26.61
CA LEU A 37 -29.20 4.53 25.96
C LEU A 37 -28.72 5.99 25.83
N MET A 38 -27.58 6.32 26.44
CA MET A 38 -27.02 7.67 26.40
C MET A 38 -26.49 8.05 25.01
N GLU A 39 -26.72 9.29 24.59
CA GLU A 39 -26.14 9.87 23.39
C GLU A 39 -25.05 10.91 23.72
N GLU A 40 -24.21 11.23 22.72
CA GLU A 40 -23.12 12.21 22.91
C GLU A 40 -23.66 13.57 23.38
N LYS A 41 -24.85 13.96 22.93
CA LYS A 41 -25.51 15.23 23.29
C LYS A 41 -25.86 15.34 24.78
N ASP A 42 -26.13 14.22 25.44
CA ASP A 42 -26.53 14.17 26.86
C ASP A 42 -25.30 14.34 27.76
N LEU A 43 -24.13 13.91 27.28
CA LEU A 43 -22.87 13.90 28.03
C LEU A 43 -22.04 15.19 27.88
N VAL A 44 -22.26 15.97 26.82
CA VAL A 44 -21.43 17.14 26.48
C VAL A 44 -21.47 18.23 27.56
N ARG A 45 -22.52 18.26 28.41
CA ARG A 45 -22.63 19.20 29.53
C ARG A 45 -21.71 18.87 30.71
N TYR A 46 -21.31 17.61 30.86
CA TYR A 46 -20.55 17.12 32.03
C TYR A 46 -19.14 16.66 31.66
N LEU A 47 -18.94 16.18 30.44
CA LEU A 47 -17.71 15.52 30.00
C LEU A 47 -17.09 16.22 28.79
N LYS A 48 -15.76 16.20 28.69
CA LYS A 48 -15.05 16.65 27.49
C LYS A 48 -15.36 15.73 26.31
N PRO A 49 -15.26 16.20 25.04
CA PRO A 49 -15.61 15.39 23.86
C PRO A 49 -14.91 14.02 23.78
N ILE A 50 -13.67 13.91 24.28
CA ILE A 50 -12.94 12.63 24.30
C ILE A 50 -13.45 11.69 25.40
N GLN A 51 -13.88 12.24 26.54
CA GLN A 51 -14.46 11.46 27.63
C GLN A 51 -15.83 10.88 27.22
N CYS A 52 -16.68 11.68 26.55
CA CYS A 52 -17.96 11.19 26.00
C CYS A 52 -17.75 10.00 25.06
N ARG A 53 -16.80 10.11 24.12
CA ARG A 53 -16.52 9.04 23.15
C ARG A 53 -15.94 7.79 23.79
N LYS A 54 -15.10 7.92 24.82
CA LYS A 54 -14.55 6.79 25.58
C LYS A 54 -15.67 6.03 26.29
N LEU A 55 -16.54 6.75 26.99
CA LEU A 55 -17.66 6.16 27.73
C LEU A 55 -18.64 5.45 26.79
N LEU A 56 -19.12 6.13 25.74
CA LEU A 56 -20.07 5.56 24.78
C LEU A 56 -19.52 4.37 24.00
N ASN A 57 -18.23 4.39 23.61
CA ASN A 57 -17.62 3.25 22.94
C ASN A 57 -17.39 2.08 23.91
N GLY A 58 -17.01 2.37 25.15
CA GLY A 58 -16.81 1.36 26.19
C GLY A 58 -18.09 0.59 26.51
N ILE A 59 -19.18 1.31 26.76
CA ILE A 59 -20.49 0.71 27.05
C ILE A 59 -21.01 -0.09 25.85
N LYS A 60 -20.90 0.45 24.63
CA LYS A 60 -21.33 -0.27 23.41
C LYS A 60 -20.51 -1.53 23.15
N GLN A 61 -19.22 -1.55 23.50
CA GLN A 61 -18.39 -2.75 23.37
C GLN A 61 -18.65 -3.78 24.48
N GLY A 62 -18.91 -3.34 25.72
CA GLY A 62 -19.24 -4.22 26.84
C GLY A 62 -20.54 -5.01 26.66
N PHE A 63 -21.57 -4.39 26.06
CA PHE A 63 -22.85 -5.06 25.78
C PHE A 63 -22.77 -6.12 24.66
N VAL A 64 -21.81 -6.01 23.73
CA VAL A 64 -21.60 -7.04 22.69
C VAL A 64 -21.06 -8.34 23.29
N THR A 65 -20.28 -8.26 24.36
CA THR A 65 -19.67 -9.43 25.01
C THR A 65 -20.68 -10.24 25.83
N ILE A 66 -21.62 -9.58 26.50
CA ILE A 66 -22.63 -10.25 27.36
C ILE A 66 -23.69 -11.01 26.51
N ASN A 67 -24.04 -10.49 25.34
CA ASN A 67 -25.01 -11.14 24.45
C ASN A 67 -24.45 -12.37 23.70
N MET A 68 -23.14 -12.60 23.71
CA MET A 68 -22.51 -13.77 23.08
C MET A 68 -22.44 -15.00 24.01
N GLU A 69 -22.58 -14.83 25.33
CA GLU A 69 -22.50 -15.93 26.31
C GLU A 69 -23.85 -16.63 26.58
N VAL A 70 -24.98 -16.10 26.08
CA VAL A 70 -26.34 -16.63 26.38
C VAL A 70 -26.90 -17.56 25.29
N LEU A 71 -26.20 -17.79 24.17
CA LEU A 71 -26.67 -18.67 23.09
C LEU A 71 -25.69 -19.80 22.80
N SER A 72 -25.76 -20.86 23.60
CA SER A 72 -25.26 -22.19 23.22
C SER A 72 -26.39 -23.22 23.38
N PRO A 73 -26.78 -23.95 22.32
CA PRO A 73 -27.44 -25.23 22.46
C PRO A 73 -26.52 -26.39 22.06
N HIS A 74 -26.57 -27.44 22.87
CA HIS A 74 -25.96 -28.76 22.63
C HIS A 74 -26.54 -29.48 21.38
N PRO A 75 -25.85 -30.51 20.83
CA PRO A 75 -26.21 -31.15 19.57
C PRO A 75 -26.77 -32.57 19.74
N ILE A 76 -27.93 -32.95 19.17
CA ILE A 76 -28.29 -34.36 18.90
C ILE A 76 -29.22 -34.53 17.65
N ALA A 77 -28.80 -35.48 16.78
CA ALA A 77 -29.49 -36.41 15.87
C ALA A 77 -30.24 -36.00 14.57
N SER A 78 -29.64 -36.42 13.44
CA SER A 78 -30.08 -37.45 12.46
C SER A 78 -31.54 -37.54 11.94
N SER A 79 -31.69 -37.41 10.60
CA SER A 79 -32.40 -38.34 9.68
C SER A 79 -32.43 -37.71 8.25
N SER A 80 -31.74 -38.29 7.26
CA SER A 80 -32.23 -39.25 6.25
C SER A 80 -33.45 -38.81 5.40
N ALA A 81 -33.24 -38.56 4.11
CA ALA A 81 -34.00 -39.20 3.02
C ALA A 81 -33.42 -38.86 1.63
N ASN A 82 -33.34 -39.90 0.80
CA ASN A 82 -32.90 -39.98 -0.59
C ASN A 82 -33.76 -39.14 -1.55
N THR A 83 -33.28 -38.86 -2.78
CA THR A 83 -33.60 -39.65 -3.99
C THR A 83 -32.94 -39.01 -5.23
N LEU A 84 -32.26 -39.84 -6.03
CA LEU A 84 -31.76 -39.56 -7.39
C LEU A 84 -32.91 -39.43 -8.40
N ALA A 85 -32.74 -38.61 -9.44
CA ALA A 85 -32.96 -39.06 -10.83
C ALA A 85 -32.33 -38.07 -11.83
N SER A 86 -31.80 -38.65 -12.89
CA SER A 86 -30.83 -38.14 -13.86
C SER A 86 -31.46 -37.53 -15.13
N PRO A 87 -30.64 -36.99 -16.06
CA PRO A 87 -31.01 -35.96 -17.04
C PRO A 87 -31.25 -36.53 -18.44
N GLN A 88 -31.85 -35.75 -19.34
CA GLN A 88 -31.62 -35.92 -20.77
C GLN A 88 -31.55 -34.57 -21.52
N ALA A 89 -30.47 -34.46 -22.29
CA ALA A 89 -30.18 -33.41 -23.26
C ALA A 89 -30.80 -33.77 -24.61
N PHE A 90 -31.25 -32.77 -25.37
CA PHE A 90 -31.20 -32.80 -26.83
C PHE A 90 -30.98 -31.38 -27.37
N ARG A 91 -30.08 -31.31 -28.35
CA ARG A 91 -29.61 -30.12 -29.09
C ARG A 91 -29.81 -30.44 -30.59
N PRO A 92 -29.46 -29.52 -31.50
CA PRO A 92 -30.29 -28.60 -32.30
C PRO A 92 -30.57 -29.16 -33.73
N PRO A 93 -31.02 -28.34 -34.71
CA PRO A 93 -30.03 -27.79 -35.65
C PRO A 93 -30.35 -26.44 -36.35
N HIS A 94 -29.29 -25.64 -36.54
CA HIS A 94 -28.81 -24.97 -37.76
C HIS A 94 -29.64 -23.97 -38.64
N HIS A 95 -28.96 -22.84 -38.91
CA HIS A 95 -28.65 -22.20 -40.21
C HIS A 95 -29.47 -21.00 -40.78
N LEU A 96 -28.74 -19.86 -40.90
CA LEU A 96 -28.57 -18.94 -42.05
C LEU A 96 -29.28 -17.55 -42.12
N LEU A 97 -28.39 -16.53 -42.19
CA LEU A 97 -28.32 -15.37 -43.09
C LEU A 97 -28.95 -14.00 -42.77
N SER A 98 -28.14 -13.01 -43.13
CA SER A 98 -28.08 -11.56 -42.90
C SER A 98 -29.14 -10.70 -43.60
N SER A 99 -29.43 -9.52 -43.04
CA SER A 99 -29.27 -8.17 -43.66
C SER A 99 -29.91 -7.03 -42.82
N PRO A 100 -29.50 -5.75 -42.99
CA PRO A 100 -29.56 -4.67 -41.99
C PRO A 100 -30.81 -3.78 -42.09
N PRO A 101 -30.99 -2.80 -41.17
CA PRO A 101 -31.07 -1.42 -41.66
C PRO A 101 -30.52 -0.32 -40.70
N SER A 102 -29.94 0.69 -41.36
CA SER A 102 -30.19 2.14 -41.23
C SER A 102 -29.95 2.92 -39.93
N THR A 103 -29.12 3.94 -40.12
CA THR A 103 -28.93 5.19 -39.38
C THR A 103 -30.24 5.86 -38.95
N SER A 104 -30.38 6.12 -37.65
CA SER A 104 -31.18 7.23 -37.14
C SER A 104 -30.57 7.78 -35.85
N SER A 105 -30.15 9.04 -35.92
CA SER A 105 -29.81 9.89 -34.79
C SER A 105 -31.04 10.09 -33.90
N SER A 106 -31.03 9.51 -32.72
CA SER A 106 -32.02 9.80 -31.67
C SER A 106 -31.33 9.79 -30.31
N SER A 107 -31.37 10.94 -29.65
CA SER A 107 -31.04 11.16 -28.24
C SER A 107 -31.74 10.13 -27.36
N GLN A 108 -31.01 9.10 -26.92
CA GLN A 108 -31.52 8.11 -25.98
C GLN A 108 -31.39 8.64 -24.55
N SER A 109 -32.53 8.77 -23.88
CA SER A 109 -32.61 8.79 -22.42
C SER A 109 -32.09 7.45 -21.86
N PRO A 110 -31.43 7.44 -20.69
CA PRO A 110 -30.82 6.23 -20.15
C PRO A 110 -31.88 5.16 -19.83
N GLN A 111 -31.67 3.96 -20.36
CA GLN A 111 -32.46 2.75 -20.08
C GLN A 111 -32.34 2.37 -18.59
N PRO A 112 -33.44 2.04 -17.89
CA PRO A 112 -33.38 1.65 -16.48
C PRO A 112 -32.62 0.32 -16.29
N GLY A 113 -31.52 0.34 -15.54
CA GLY A 113 -30.82 -0.87 -15.07
C GLY A 113 -29.37 -1.07 -15.55
N MET A 114 -28.91 -0.32 -16.55
CA MET A 114 -27.50 -0.34 -16.97
C MET A 114 -26.63 0.51 -16.04
N PRO A 115 -25.48 0.01 -15.56
CA PRO A 115 -24.54 0.82 -14.81
C PRO A 115 -24.05 2.01 -15.64
N TRP A 116 -24.11 3.24 -15.09
CA TRP A 116 -23.86 4.50 -15.83
C TRP A 116 -22.59 4.53 -16.69
N HIS A 117 -21.50 3.90 -16.22
CA HIS A 117 -20.21 3.81 -16.90
C HIS A 117 -20.16 2.91 -18.15
N VAL A 118 -21.19 2.10 -18.39
CA VAL A 118 -21.30 1.19 -19.55
C VAL A 118 -21.77 1.96 -20.79
N ASP A 119 -22.76 2.84 -20.62
CA ASP A 119 -23.32 3.68 -21.69
C ASP A 119 -22.80 5.11 -21.67
N PHE A 120 -21.75 5.38 -20.88
CA PHE A 120 -21.16 6.70 -20.77
C PHE A 120 -20.64 7.18 -22.13
N ARG A 121 -21.18 8.29 -22.62
CA ARG A 121 -20.73 8.97 -23.84
C ARG A 121 -19.95 10.21 -23.43
N VAL A 122 -18.70 10.27 -23.85
CA VAL A 122 -17.89 11.48 -23.72
C VAL A 122 -18.55 12.59 -24.52
N ASN A 123 -18.88 13.70 -23.86
CA ASN A 123 -19.35 14.89 -24.55
C ASN A 123 -18.14 15.64 -25.12
N TRP A 124 -17.79 15.33 -26.35
CA TRP A 124 -16.64 15.91 -27.05
C TRP A 124 -16.76 17.42 -27.28
N ASN A 125 -17.99 17.96 -27.37
CA ASN A 125 -18.21 19.39 -27.52
C ASN A 125 -17.77 20.20 -26.29
N GLN A 126 -17.72 19.55 -25.11
CA GLN A 126 -17.21 20.14 -23.87
C GLN A 126 -15.70 19.90 -23.67
N MET A 127 -15.04 19.21 -24.60
CA MET A 127 -13.59 19.01 -24.53
C MET A 127 -12.85 20.26 -25.04
N PRO A 128 -11.63 20.53 -24.55
CA PRO A 128 -10.80 21.62 -25.07
C PRO A 128 -10.63 21.53 -26.59
N THR A 129 -10.65 22.66 -27.30
CA THR A 129 -10.55 22.70 -28.77
C THR A 129 -9.32 21.97 -29.29
N ALA A 130 -8.18 22.12 -28.60
CA ALA A 130 -6.94 21.42 -28.95
C ALA A 130 -7.11 19.88 -28.94
N ILE A 131 -7.93 19.35 -28.03
CA ILE A 131 -8.21 17.92 -27.95
C ILE A 131 -9.16 17.47 -29.06
N GLN A 132 -10.18 18.27 -29.36
CA GLN A 132 -11.07 17.98 -30.50
C GLN A 132 -10.26 17.90 -31.80
N GLN A 133 -9.34 18.86 -32.01
CA GLN A 133 -8.44 18.87 -33.16
C GLN A 133 -7.44 17.72 -33.15
N ALA A 134 -6.87 17.37 -32.00
CA ALA A 134 -5.91 16.27 -31.89
C ALA A 134 -6.58 14.92 -32.22
N VAL A 135 -7.82 14.72 -31.76
CA VAL A 135 -8.62 13.54 -32.08
C VAL A 135 -8.98 13.50 -33.56
N GLU A 136 -9.42 14.63 -34.14
CA GLU A 136 -9.76 14.73 -35.57
C GLU A 136 -8.55 14.44 -36.47
N LYS A 137 -7.36 14.94 -36.09
CA LYS A 137 -6.10 14.70 -36.80
C LYS A 137 -5.45 13.36 -36.46
N GLU A 138 -6.05 12.57 -35.57
CA GLU A 138 -5.51 11.32 -35.03
C GLU A 138 -4.08 11.45 -34.48
N VAL A 139 -3.74 12.62 -33.92
CA VAL A 139 -2.44 12.88 -33.30
C VAL A 139 -2.52 12.78 -31.79
N ARG A 140 -1.38 12.51 -31.16
CA ARG A 140 -1.27 12.44 -29.71
C ARG A 140 -1.32 13.85 -29.13
N PRO A 141 -2.26 14.15 -28.20
CA PRO A 141 -2.32 15.45 -27.56
C PRO A 141 -1.06 15.74 -26.74
N MET A 142 -0.69 17.02 -26.68
CA MET A 142 0.41 17.47 -25.84
C MET A 142 0.08 17.30 -24.35
N PRO A 143 1.07 17.20 -23.45
CA PRO A 143 0.83 16.97 -22.03
C PRO A 143 -0.18 17.92 -21.38
N ASP A 144 -0.11 19.22 -21.70
CA ASP A 144 -1.02 20.22 -21.14
C ASP A 144 -2.46 20.08 -21.67
N GLU A 145 -2.61 19.79 -22.96
CA GLU A 145 -3.90 19.51 -23.60
C GLU A 145 -4.54 18.25 -23.00
N LYS A 146 -3.73 17.20 -22.80
CA LYS A 146 -4.18 15.95 -22.20
C LYS A 146 -4.62 16.17 -20.75
N ARG A 147 -3.91 16.98 -19.97
CA ARG A 147 -4.37 17.33 -18.61
C ARG A 147 -5.72 18.05 -18.66
N ALA A 148 -5.92 18.94 -19.63
CA ALA A 148 -7.21 19.61 -19.83
C ALA A 148 -8.31 18.62 -20.23
N PHE A 149 -8.01 17.64 -21.09
CA PHE A 149 -8.91 16.51 -21.40
C PHE A 149 -9.28 15.70 -20.17
N VAL A 150 -8.29 15.25 -19.38
CA VAL A 150 -8.53 14.45 -18.17
C VAL A 150 -9.37 15.24 -17.16
N ASN A 151 -9.15 16.55 -17.04
CA ASN A 151 -9.98 17.42 -16.21
C ASN A 151 -11.44 17.42 -16.70
N ALA A 152 -11.67 17.72 -17.98
CA ALA A 152 -13.03 17.76 -18.55
C ALA A 152 -13.73 16.40 -18.47
N LEU A 153 -13.00 15.30 -18.74
CA LEU A 153 -13.53 13.93 -18.67
C LEU A 153 -13.95 13.57 -17.24
N VAL A 154 -13.09 13.81 -16.25
CA VAL A 154 -13.42 13.53 -14.85
C VAL A 154 -14.59 14.40 -14.39
N ASP A 155 -14.73 15.62 -14.89
CA ASP A 155 -15.84 16.52 -14.56
C ASP A 155 -17.16 15.99 -15.10
N GLN A 156 -17.16 15.42 -16.31
CA GLN A 156 -18.31 14.70 -16.86
C GLN A 156 -18.63 13.42 -16.07
N MET A 157 -17.62 12.60 -15.75
CA MET A 157 -17.81 11.38 -14.96
C MET A 157 -18.41 11.67 -13.57
N MET A 158 -17.95 12.75 -12.93
CA MET A 158 -18.39 13.13 -11.58
C MET A 158 -19.81 13.69 -11.51
N GLN A 159 -20.44 13.99 -12.65
CA GLN A 159 -21.88 14.30 -12.72
C GLN A 159 -22.73 13.05 -12.43
N HIS A 160 -22.22 11.86 -12.73
CA HIS A 160 -22.90 10.59 -12.45
C HIS A 160 -22.51 10.01 -11.09
N GLU A 161 -21.22 10.02 -10.75
CA GLU A 161 -20.72 9.44 -9.50
C GLU A 161 -19.58 10.28 -8.92
N ARG A 162 -19.73 10.75 -7.67
CA ARG A 162 -18.74 11.62 -7.03
C ARG A 162 -17.38 10.96 -6.78
N ASN A 163 -17.30 9.63 -6.73
CA ASN A 163 -16.04 8.91 -6.50
C ASN A 163 -16.01 7.59 -7.29
N PRO A 164 -15.84 7.64 -8.62
CA PRO A 164 -15.86 6.46 -9.47
C PRO A 164 -14.72 5.49 -9.10
N THR A 165 -15.06 4.19 -9.07
CA THR A 165 -14.09 3.12 -8.79
C THR A 165 -13.08 2.99 -9.93
N ARG A 166 -11.92 2.35 -9.67
CA ARG A 166 -10.92 2.10 -10.73
C ARG A 166 -11.50 1.29 -11.89
N ALA A 167 -12.37 0.32 -11.61
CA ALA A 167 -13.05 -0.49 -12.64
C ALA A 167 -13.99 0.38 -13.51
N MET A 168 -14.74 1.29 -12.88
CA MET A 168 -15.59 2.24 -13.61
C MET A 168 -14.78 3.16 -14.52
N CYS A 169 -13.70 3.76 -13.98
CA CYS A 169 -12.79 4.57 -14.77
C CYS A 169 -12.20 3.79 -15.94
N HIS A 170 -11.80 2.53 -15.71
CA HIS A 170 -11.20 1.69 -16.75
C HIS A 170 -12.17 1.37 -17.88
N SER A 171 -13.45 1.11 -17.59
CA SER A 171 -14.48 0.92 -18.61
C SER A 171 -14.55 2.11 -19.57
N ILE A 172 -14.58 3.34 -19.02
CA ILE A 172 -14.68 4.58 -19.79
C ILE A 172 -13.40 4.86 -20.58
N VAL A 173 -12.24 4.69 -19.93
CA VAL A 173 -10.92 4.85 -20.58
C VAL A 173 -10.80 3.89 -21.76
N ARG A 174 -11.23 2.64 -21.58
CA ARG A 174 -11.19 1.62 -22.62
C ARG A 174 -12.10 1.98 -23.81
N LEU A 175 -13.25 2.60 -23.58
CA LEU A 175 -14.11 3.12 -24.67
C LEU A 175 -13.39 4.21 -25.46
N ILE A 176 -12.75 5.17 -24.78
CA ILE A 176 -12.01 6.28 -25.39
C ILE A 176 -10.81 5.78 -26.20
N VAL A 177 -10.02 4.87 -25.62
CA VAL A 177 -8.84 4.31 -26.31
C VAL A 177 -9.25 3.50 -27.53
N ARG A 178 -10.38 2.78 -27.48
CA ARG A 178 -10.92 2.06 -28.64
C ARG A 178 -11.41 2.99 -29.74
N SER A 179 -12.01 4.13 -29.40
CA SER A 179 -12.50 5.08 -30.41
C SER A 179 -11.39 5.94 -30.99
N HIS A 180 -10.35 6.25 -30.20
CA HIS A 180 -9.25 7.14 -30.60
C HIS A 180 -7.88 6.58 -30.17
N PRO A 181 -7.47 5.42 -30.70
CA PRO A 181 -6.27 4.71 -30.24
C PRO A 181 -4.99 5.51 -30.49
N LYS A 182 -4.84 6.19 -31.64
CA LYS A 182 -3.65 6.98 -31.95
C LYS A 182 -3.46 8.20 -31.02
N SER A 183 -4.55 8.75 -30.50
CA SER A 183 -4.52 9.90 -29.60
C SER A 183 -4.34 9.49 -28.14
N PHE A 184 -4.87 8.33 -27.72
CA PHE A 184 -4.98 7.97 -26.30
C PHE A 184 -4.48 6.58 -25.90
N ALA A 185 -4.05 5.72 -26.82
CA ALA A 185 -3.45 4.45 -26.43
C ALA A 185 -2.02 4.66 -25.91
N ASP A 186 -1.59 3.76 -25.03
CA ASP A 186 -0.18 3.53 -24.75
C ASP A 186 0.46 2.77 -25.92
N ILE A 187 1.40 3.41 -26.61
CA ILE A 187 2.08 2.88 -27.79
C ILE A 187 3.57 2.69 -27.47
N SER A 188 4.17 1.60 -27.93
CA SER A 188 5.59 1.29 -27.76
C SER A 188 6.45 2.15 -28.70
N ARG A 189 7.77 2.16 -28.48
CA ARG A 189 8.72 2.85 -29.39
C ARG A 189 8.70 2.29 -30.81
N GLN A 190 8.19 1.07 -30.98
CA GLN A 190 8.04 0.36 -32.24
C GLN A 190 6.66 0.58 -32.89
N GLY A 191 5.78 1.37 -32.26
CA GLY A 191 4.45 1.70 -32.79
C GLY A 191 3.34 0.71 -32.41
N GLU A 192 3.61 -0.26 -31.52
CA GLU A 192 2.62 -1.27 -31.11
C GLU A 192 1.86 -0.84 -29.85
N VAL A 193 0.56 -1.16 -29.75
CA VAL A 193 -0.23 -0.86 -28.54
C VAL A 193 0.24 -1.75 -27.38
N VAL A 194 0.64 -1.14 -26.27
CA VAL A 194 1.13 -1.85 -25.08
C VAL A 194 -0.06 -2.34 -24.25
N GLY A 195 -0.22 -3.66 -24.15
CA GLY A 195 -1.31 -4.27 -23.38
C GLY A 195 -2.68 -3.91 -23.96
N ASP A 196 -3.59 -3.38 -23.12
CA ASP A 196 -4.88 -2.86 -23.59
C ASP A 196 -4.85 -1.35 -23.92
N GLY A 197 -3.66 -0.73 -23.96
CA GLY A 197 -3.45 0.68 -24.29
C GLY A 197 -4.02 1.68 -23.28
N CYS A 198 -4.66 1.21 -22.20
CA CYS A 198 -5.32 2.03 -21.20
C CYS A 198 -4.47 2.48 -19.99
N PRO A 199 -3.36 1.80 -19.57
CA PRO A 199 -2.73 2.04 -18.28
C PRO A 199 -2.42 3.50 -17.94
N SER A 200 -1.77 4.26 -18.82
CA SER A 200 -1.35 5.64 -18.52
C SER A 200 -2.54 6.59 -18.41
N LEU A 201 -3.51 6.49 -19.34
CA LEU A 201 -4.71 7.32 -19.27
C LEU A 201 -5.58 6.97 -18.07
N LEU A 202 -5.75 5.67 -17.78
CA LEU A 202 -6.46 5.21 -16.59
C LEU A 202 -5.82 5.74 -15.31
N GLN A 203 -4.48 5.70 -15.24
CA GLN A 203 -3.76 6.20 -14.09
C GLN A 203 -3.99 7.70 -13.91
N GLN A 204 -3.91 8.51 -14.97
CA GLN A 204 -4.16 9.95 -14.90
C GLN A 204 -5.61 10.28 -14.49
N VAL A 205 -6.60 9.60 -15.08
CA VAL A 205 -8.02 9.75 -14.72
C VAL A 205 -8.22 9.39 -13.24
N LYS A 206 -7.67 8.28 -12.76
CA LYS A 206 -7.85 7.87 -11.37
C LYS A 206 -7.17 8.82 -10.39
N THR A 207 -5.95 9.24 -10.70
CA THR A 207 -5.24 10.27 -9.94
C THR A 207 -6.05 11.57 -9.88
N ARG A 208 -6.66 12.01 -10.98
CA ARG A 208 -7.49 13.22 -11.00
C ARG A 208 -8.76 13.10 -10.14
N VAL A 209 -9.44 11.94 -10.19
CA VAL A 209 -10.58 11.62 -9.31
C VAL A 209 -10.16 11.70 -7.84
N GLU A 210 -9.02 11.11 -7.48
CA GLU A 210 -8.48 11.17 -6.12
C GLU A 210 -8.17 12.62 -5.68
N TYR A 211 -7.62 13.43 -6.58
CA TYR A 211 -7.41 14.87 -6.30
C TYR A 211 -8.72 15.62 -6.04
N LYS A 212 -9.78 15.40 -6.84
CA LYS A 212 -11.08 16.06 -6.63
C LYS A 212 -11.80 15.58 -5.37
N THR A 213 -11.56 14.34 -4.96
CA THR A 213 -12.24 13.71 -3.82
C THR A 213 -11.47 13.88 -2.49
N ARG A 214 -10.27 14.44 -2.51
CA ARG A 214 -9.33 14.56 -1.37
C ARG A 214 -9.91 15.24 -0.12
N ASN A 215 -10.89 16.13 -0.26
CA ASN A 215 -11.54 16.85 0.86
C ASN A 215 -12.92 16.30 1.24
N ASN A 216 -13.39 15.23 0.60
CA ASN A 216 -14.71 14.67 0.86
C ASN A 216 -14.64 13.52 1.86
N THR A 217 -14.63 13.86 3.16
CA THR A 217 -14.58 12.91 4.28
C THR A 217 -15.76 11.93 4.31
N LEU A 218 -16.90 12.29 3.67
CA LEU A 218 -18.13 11.50 3.61
C LEU A 218 -18.13 10.47 2.48
N ALA A 219 -17.52 10.77 1.33
CA ALA A 219 -17.40 9.81 0.22
C ALA A 219 -16.46 8.62 0.53
N ARG A 220 -15.58 8.80 1.53
CA ARG A 220 -14.63 7.77 1.99
C ARG A 220 -15.25 6.73 2.93
N ARG A 221 -16.47 6.96 3.43
CA ARG A 221 -17.16 6.04 4.37
C ARG A 221 -17.98 4.93 3.72
N ARG A 222 -17.91 4.70 2.40
CA ARG A 222 -18.70 3.63 1.76
C ARG A 222 -17.84 2.44 1.33
N ARG A 223 -18.16 1.31 2.01
CA ARG A 223 -17.69 -0.07 1.88
C ARG A 223 -16.36 -0.38 2.57
N SER A 224 -16.43 -0.53 3.90
CA SER A 224 -15.81 -1.73 4.49
C SER A 224 -16.30 -2.91 3.66
N ARG A 225 -15.37 -3.57 2.99
CA ARG A 225 -15.67 -4.63 2.04
C ARG A 225 -16.03 -5.87 2.85
N GLU A 226 -17.28 -5.94 3.27
CA GLU A 226 -17.88 -7.15 3.81
C GLU A 226 -17.64 -8.29 2.81
N GLY A 227 -17.09 -9.39 3.33
CA GLY A 227 -16.36 -10.38 2.56
C GLY A 227 -17.12 -10.89 1.34
N ARG A 228 -16.62 -10.57 0.15
CA ARG A 228 -16.86 -11.40 -1.03
C ARG A 228 -16.01 -12.66 -0.86
N ARG A 229 -16.61 -13.72 -0.32
CA ARG A 229 -16.14 -15.10 -0.52
C ARG A 229 -16.11 -15.34 -2.03
N ASN A 230 -14.92 -15.25 -2.63
CA ASN A 230 -14.71 -15.69 -4.00
C ASN A 230 -14.56 -17.21 -3.96
N THR A 231 -15.62 -17.91 -4.35
CA THR A 231 -15.53 -19.31 -4.80
C THR A 231 -14.74 -19.32 -6.11
N GLY A 232 -13.55 -19.91 -6.10
CA GLY A 232 -12.74 -20.02 -7.31
C GLY A 232 -11.43 -20.80 -7.12
N VAL A 233 -11.54 -22.10 -7.41
CA VAL A 233 -10.54 -23.06 -7.95
C VAL A 233 -9.25 -23.31 -7.14
N ALA A 234 -9.09 -24.58 -6.77
CA ALA A 234 -7.96 -25.14 -6.05
C ALA A 234 -6.63 -25.00 -6.81
N GLY A 235 -5.60 -24.56 -6.08
CA GLY A 235 -4.20 -24.51 -6.53
C GLY A 235 -3.48 -23.31 -5.92
N GLU A 236 -2.60 -23.57 -4.95
CA GLU A 236 -1.83 -22.63 -4.10
C GLU A 236 -2.61 -21.99 -2.94
N SER A 237 -2.27 -22.42 -1.71
CA SER A 237 -2.70 -21.78 -0.46
C SER A 237 -2.05 -20.39 -0.34
N ARG A 238 -2.59 -19.40 -1.04
CA ARG A 238 -2.25 -17.99 -0.79
C ARG A 238 -2.99 -17.54 0.46
N LEU A 239 -2.24 -17.22 1.51
CA LEU A 239 -2.75 -16.56 2.71
C LEU A 239 -3.65 -15.39 2.29
N THR A 240 -4.90 -15.37 2.77
CA THR A 240 -5.86 -14.31 2.41
C THR A 240 -5.31 -12.94 2.78
N ARG A 241 -5.47 -11.95 1.89
CA ARG A 241 -4.96 -10.59 2.09
C ARG A 241 -5.77 -9.86 3.18
N GLY A 242 -5.10 -9.44 4.26
CA GLY A 242 -5.71 -8.70 5.36
C GLY A 242 -5.98 -7.22 5.06
N PRO A 243 -6.63 -6.47 5.98
CA PRO A 243 -6.88 -5.05 5.82
C PRO A 243 -5.58 -4.25 5.78
N VAL A 244 -5.52 -3.26 4.91
CA VAL A 244 -4.33 -2.40 4.73
C VAL A 244 -4.29 -1.32 5.82
N ASP A 245 -3.18 -1.22 6.56
CA ASP A 245 -2.96 -0.19 7.57
C ASP A 245 -2.57 1.19 6.96
N GLN A 246 -2.27 2.18 7.80
CA GLN A 246 -1.87 3.52 7.37
C GLN A 246 -0.51 3.60 6.64
N TYR A 247 0.27 2.52 6.64
CA TYR A 247 1.57 2.42 6.00
C TYR A 247 1.55 1.50 4.79
N GLY A 248 0.47 0.75 4.57
CA GLY A 248 0.34 -0.19 3.46
C GLY A 248 0.54 -1.66 3.85
N CYS A 249 0.70 -1.97 5.13
CA CYS A 249 0.86 -3.34 5.61
C CYS A 249 -0.49 -4.05 5.67
N VAL A 250 -0.57 -5.27 5.16
CA VAL A 250 -1.78 -6.12 5.16
C VAL A 250 -1.81 -7.09 6.34
N ARG A 251 -0.65 -7.33 6.99
CA ARG A 251 -0.49 -8.29 8.09
C ARG A 251 0.36 -7.69 9.22
N TRP A 252 0.05 -6.46 9.64
CA TRP A 252 0.82 -5.70 10.64
C TRP A 252 0.96 -6.41 12.00
N CYS A 253 -0.17 -6.90 12.53
CA CYS A 253 -0.27 -7.59 13.81
C CYS A 253 -1.40 -8.62 13.71
N PRO A 254 -1.12 -9.84 13.23
CA PRO A 254 -2.13 -10.90 13.16
C PRO A 254 -2.65 -11.24 14.57
N ALA A 255 -3.97 -11.40 14.70
CA ALA A 255 -4.61 -11.72 15.97
C ALA A 255 -4.65 -13.23 16.25
N GLU A 256 -4.92 -14.02 15.21
CA GLU A 256 -5.11 -15.46 15.29
C GLU A 256 -3.80 -16.21 14.99
N LEU A 257 -3.52 -17.24 15.77
CA LEU A 257 -2.44 -18.18 15.48
C LEU A 257 -2.74 -18.95 14.18
N PRO A 258 -1.72 -19.39 13.42
CA PRO A 258 -1.94 -20.27 12.28
C PRO A 258 -2.70 -21.54 12.68
N GLU A 259 -3.47 -22.11 11.76
CA GLU A 259 -4.24 -23.34 12.02
C GLU A 259 -3.33 -24.47 12.52
N GLY A 260 -3.72 -25.09 13.64
CA GLY A 260 -2.94 -26.16 14.28
C GLY A 260 -1.75 -25.70 15.13
N GLU A 261 -1.48 -24.39 15.22
CA GLU A 261 -0.41 -23.85 16.06
C GLU A 261 -0.91 -23.42 17.44
N THR A 262 -0.03 -23.55 18.42
CA THR A 262 -0.18 -23.00 19.77
C THR A 262 1.01 -22.06 20.07
N GLU A 263 0.91 -21.23 21.10
CA GLU A 263 2.05 -20.39 21.50
C GLU A 263 3.29 -21.26 21.81
N ALA A 264 3.09 -22.44 22.44
CA ALA A 264 4.18 -23.36 22.75
C ALA A 264 4.88 -23.92 21.50
N THR A 265 4.12 -24.34 20.49
CA THR A 265 4.70 -24.88 19.24
C THR A 265 5.44 -23.83 18.43
N LEU A 266 5.01 -22.57 18.52
CA LEU A 266 5.72 -21.44 17.91
C LEU A 266 7.01 -21.09 18.67
N GLU A 267 7.01 -21.16 20.00
CA GLU A 267 8.22 -21.01 20.80
C GLU A 267 9.20 -22.18 20.63
N ASP A 268 8.70 -23.41 20.40
CA ASP A 268 9.52 -24.54 19.96
C ASP A 268 10.20 -24.22 18.62
N SER A 269 9.42 -23.77 17.63
CA SER A 269 9.94 -23.40 16.30
C SER A 269 10.96 -22.25 16.37
N LYS A 270 10.79 -21.31 17.31
CA LYS A 270 11.76 -20.24 17.58
C LYS A 270 13.06 -20.79 18.18
N ARG A 271 12.99 -21.76 19.09
CA ARG A 271 14.18 -22.44 19.62
C ARG A 271 14.93 -23.21 18.53
N ASP A 272 14.21 -23.87 17.63
CA ASP A 272 14.82 -24.54 16.47
C ASP A 272 15.56 -23.54 15.56
N LEU A 273 14.99 -22.34 15.34
CA LEU A 273 15.66 -21.26 14.62
C LEU A 273 16.97 -20.83 15.29
N LEU A 274 16.99 -20.71 16.62
CA LEU A 274 18.21 -20.33 17.36
C LEU A 274 19.26 -21.44 17.36
N CYS A 275 18.83 -22.70 17.47
CA CYS A 275 19.69 -23.88 17.35
C CYS A 275 20.35 -23.92 15.96
N LEU A 276 19.54 -23.75 14.91
CA LEU A 276 20.02 -23.68 13.53
C LEU A 276 21.03 -22.56 13.31
N TYR A 277 20.81 -21.39 13.90
CA TYR A 277 21.76 -20.28 13.81
C TYR A 277 23.07 -20.58 14.55
N THR A 278 23.02 -21.27 15.67
CA THR A 278 24.24 -21.67 16.42
C THR A 278 25.05 -22.70 15.63
N GLU A 279 24.39 -23.62 14.94
CA GLU A 279 25.03 -24.67 14.14
C GLU A 279 25.60 -24.15 12.81
N GLU A 280 24.85 -23.30 12.09
CA GLU A 280 25.16 -22.92 10.70
C GLU A 280 25.38 -21.42 10.48
N GLY A 281 25.17 -20.60 11.50
CA GLY A 281 25.14 -19.15 11.36
C GLY A 281 24.14 -18.70 10.28
N MET A 282 24.51 -17.70 9.49
CA MET A 282 23.68 -17.21 8.38
C MET A 282 23.59 -18.20 7.20
N GLY A 283 24.43 -19.24 7.16
CA GLY A 283 24.38 -20.29 6.14
C GLY A 283 23.07 -21.08 6.16
N GLY A 284 22.43 -21.19 7.33
CA GLY A 284 21.16 -21.88 7.51
C GLY A 284 19.91 -21.11 7.06
N ALA A 285 20.07 -19.90 6.47
CA ALA A 285 18.95 -19.01 6.16
C ALA A 285 17.88 -19.63 5.23
N GLU A 286 18.26 -20.54 4.34
CA GLU A 286 17.32 -21.26 3.48
C GLU A 286 16.43 -22.22 4.29
N ARG A 287 17.03 -22.98 5.22
CA ARG A 287 16.30 -23.92 6.10
C ARG A 287 15.50 -23.18 7.17
N ALA A 288 15.95 -21.99 7.56
CA ALA A 288 15.28 -21.12 8.51
C ALA A 288 14.02 -20.47 7.94
N GLU A 289 13.94 -20.22 6.63
CA GLU A 289 12.84 -19.46 6.02
C GLU A 289 11.44 -20.02 6.34
N PRO A 290 11.16 -21.33 6.18
CA PRO A 290 9.85 -21.89 6.56
C PRO A 290 9.51 -21.70 8.04
N LEU A 291 10.50 -21.83 8.94
CA LEU A 291 10.31 -21.62 10.37
C LEU A 291 10.06 -20.13 10.69
N MET A 292 10.75 -19.21 10.01
CA MET A 292 10.52 -17.77 10.11
C MET A 292 9.10 -17.38 9.65
N VAL A 293 8.60 -18.00 8.58
CA VAL A 293 7.21 -17.82 8.09
C VAL A 293 6.22 -18.36 9.13
N ARG A 294 6.47 -19.54 9.67
CA ARG A 294 5.63 -20.18 10.70
C ARG A 294 5.54 -19.33 11.98
N THR A 295 6.67 -18.79 12.43
CA THR A 295 6.79 -17.97 13.64
C THR A 295 6.47 -16.48 13.41
N TYR A 296 5.98 -16.10 12.22
CA TYR A 296 5.72 -14.72 11.84
C TYR A 296 4.93 -13.93 12.89
N ILE A 297 3.89 -14.54 13.48
CA ILE A 297 3.02 -13.88 14.45
C ILE A 297 3.76 -13.50 15.74
N ILE A 298 4.53 -14.41 16.33
CA ILE A 298 5.29 -14.14 17.57
C ILE A 298 6.43 -13.16 17.31
N LEU A 299 7.04 -13.21 16.12
CA LEU A 299 8.02 -12.22 15.69
C LEU A 299 7.39 -10.82 15.53
N ARG A 300 6.20 -10.70 14.90
CA ARG A 300 5.49 -9.41 14.81
C ARG A 300 5.11 -8.87 16.18
N ARG A 301 4.65 -9.72 17.10
CA ARG A 301 4.35 -9.34 18.48
C ARG A 301 5.60 -8.82 19.19
N TYR A 302 6.73 -9.49 19.02
CA TYR A 302 8.03 -9.07 19.57
C TYR A 302 8.47 -7.70 19.04
N LEU A 303 8.48 -7.51 17.71
CA LEU A 303 8.88 -6.25 17.07
C LEU A 303 7.95 -5.07 17.39
N ASN A 304 6.68 -5.34 17.70
CA ASN A 304 5.67 -4.33 18.02
C ASN A 304 5.57 -4.00 19.52
N ARG A 305 6.46 -4.54 20.37
CA ARG A 305 6.50 -4.24 21.81
C ARG A 305 6.67 -2.73 22.03
N MET A 306 6.16 -2.29 23.18
CA MET A 306 6.31 -0.92 23.67
C MET A 306 6.87 -0.99 25.10
N PRO A 307 8.12 -0.53 25.35
CA PRO A 307 9.05 0.08 24.39
C PRO A 307 9.51 -0.90 23.30
N ALA A 308 9.95 -0.35 22.16
CA ALA A 308 10.48 -1.16 21.07
C ALA A 308 11.81 -1.80 21.48
N PRO A 309 12.07 -3.07 21.08
CA PRO A 309 13.32 -3.75 21.39
C PRO A 309 14.50 -3.09 20.67
N ALA A 310 15.68 -3.12 21.27
CA ALA A 310 16.89 -2.62 20.64
C ALA A 310 17.28 -3.53 19.46
N MET A 311 17.90 -3.00 18.41
CA MET A 311 18.24 -3.80 17.23
C MET A 311 19.21 -4.94 17.54
N LEU A 312 20.07 -4.77 18.55
CA LEU A 312 20.96 -5.80 19.06
C LEU A 312 20.17 -6.99 19.65
N GLU A 313 19.17 -6.71 20.50
CA GLU A 313 18.30 -7.73 21.09
C GLU A 313 17.48 -8.46 20.00
N VAL A 314 16.98 -7.71 19.01
CA VAL A 314 16.27 -8.32 17.86
C VAL A 314 17.20 -9.28 17.11
N LYS A 315 18.49 -8.93 16.96
CA LYS A 315 19.48 -9.76 16.26
C LYS A 315 19.83 -11.03 17.03
N GLU A 316 19.86 -10.96 18.35
CA GLU A 316 20.07 -12.12 19.22
C GLU A 316 18.85 -13.06 19.21
N GLU A 317 17.65 -12.51 19.31
CA GLU A 317 16.40 -13.29 19.41
C GLU A 317 15.87 -13.79 18.05
N TRP A 318 16.20 -13.11 16.95
CA TRP A 318 15.72 -13.39 15.60
C TRP A 318 16.82 -13.18 14.54
N PRO A 319 17.95 -13.90 14.63
CA PRO A 319 19.13 -13.65 13.80
C PRO A 319 18.84 -13.74 12.30
N PHE A 320 18.05 -14.72 11.88
CA PHE A 320 17.70 -14.91 10.46
C PHE A 320 16.87 -13.78 9.85
N LEU A 321 16.27 -12.89 10.66
CA LEU A 321 15.63 -11.66 10.16
C LEU A 321 16.64 -10.70 9.53
N PHE A 322 17.92 -10.83 9.88
CA PHE A 322 19.04 -10.07 9.33
C PHE A 322 19.75 -10.79 8.17
N SER A 323 19.16 -11.86 7.64
CA SER A 323 19.50 -12.40 6.33
C SER A 323 18.66 -11.72 5.24
N GLN A 324 19.18 -11.63 4.01
CA GLN A 324 18.39 -11.11 2.87
C GLN A 324 17.09 -11.91 2.67
N ARG A 325 17.18 -13.24 2.76
CA ARG A 325 16.04 -14.15 2.61
C ARG A 325 14.97 -13.91 3.68
N GLY A 326 15.36 -13.91 4.96
CA GLY A 326 14.44 -13.67 6.06
C GLY A 326 13.81 -12.27 6.01
N LEU A 327 14.60 -11.23 5.72
CA LEU A 327 14.11 -9.86 5.63
C LEU A 327 13.08 -9.69 4.49
N PHE A 328 13.41 -10.17 3.28
CA PHE A 328 12.53 -10.03 2.11
C PHE A 328 11.28 -10.90 2.22
N SER A 329 11.41 -12.12 2.75
CA SER A 329 10.27 -13.00 3.01
C SER A 329 9.31 -12.39 4.02
N HIS A 330 9.82 -11.86 5.14
CA HIS A 330 9.00 -11.17 6.15
C HIS A 330 8.34 -9.90 5.59
N PHE A 331 9.08 -9.11 4.79
CA PHE A 331 8.51 -7.95 4.10
C PHE A 331 7.36 -8.35 3.15
N GLY A 332 7.54 -9.43 2.40
CA GLY A 332 6.54 -9.98 1.49
C GLY A 332 5.25 -10.38 2.22
N ILE A 333 5.35 -11.07 3.37
CA ILE A 333 4.18 -11.41 4.19
C ILE A 333 3.50 -10.16 4.74
N LEU A 334 4.29 -9.19 5.22
CA LEU A 334 3.82 -7.96 5.87
C LEU A 334 3.03 -7.05 4.91
N THR A 335 3.49 -6.96 3.65
CA THR A 335 3.01 -5.97 2.67
C THR A 335 2.29 -6.57 1.46
N ASP A 336 2.38 -7.89 1.25
CA ASP A 336 1.94 -8.58 0.03
C ASP A 336 2.71 -8.14 -1.23
N VAL A 337 3.95 -7.66 -1.05
CA VAL A 337 4.81 -7.14 -2.12
C VAL A 337 6.12 -7.93 -2.18
N ASN A 338 6.39 -8.55 -3.34
CA ASN A 338 7.73 -9.05 -3.65
C ASN A 338 8.64 -7.85 -4.00
N ILE A 339 9.47 -7.45 -3.06
CA ILE A 339 10.25 -6.21 -3.17
C ILE A 339 11.30 -6.26 -4.29
N LEU A 340 12.02 -7.37 -4.43
CA LEU A 340 13.06 -7.52 -5.45
C LEU A 340 12.45 -7.45 -6.84
N GLN A 341 11.38 -8.22 -7.07
CA GLN A 341 10.65 -8.21 -8.34
C GLN A 341 10.13 -6.81 -8.67
N LYS A 342 9.47 -6.13 -7.71
CA LYS A 342 8.88 -4.81 -7.96
C LYS A 342 9.92 -3.73 -8.22
N LEU A 343 11.04 -3.73 -7.50
CA LEU A 343 12.12 -2.80 -7.75
C LEU A 343 12.73 -3.04 -9.14
N GLN A 344 13.01 -4.30 -9.50
CA GLN A 344 13.56 -4.64 -10.80
C GLN A 344 12.63 -4.22 -11.95
N GLU A 345 11.33 -4.53 -11.85
CA GLU A 345 10.31 -4.09 -12.81
C GLU A 345 10.28 -2.56 -12.95
N ALA A 346 10.21 -1.85 -11.83
CA ALA A 346 10.10 -0.39 -11.82
C ALA A 346 11.36 0.30 -12.34
N LEU A 347 12.56 -0.19 -11.99
CA LEU A 347 13.83 0.35 -12.46
C LEU A 347 14.06 0.05 -13.95
N GLY A 348 13.63 -1.11 -14.44
CA GLY A 348 13.64 -1.45 -15.86
C GLY A 348 12.74 -0.54 -16.69
N GLN A 349 11.48 -0.36 -16.24
CA GLN A 349 10.47 0.41 -16.98
C GLN A 349 10.63 1.92 -16.82
N ARG A 350 10.79 2.40 -15.58
CA ARG A 350 10.79 3.84 -15.24
C ARG A 350 12.17 4.44 -15.05
N GLY A 351 13.20 3.63 -14.79
CA GLY A 351 14.56 4.14 -14.58
C GLY A 351 15.04 4.95 -15.79
N GLN A 352 14.77 4.46 -17.01
CA GLN A 352 15.12 5.21 -18.23
C GLN A 352 14.35 6.51 -18.37
N THR A 353 13.06 6.51 -18.03
CA THR A 353 12.21 7.71 -18.03
C THR A 353 12.75 8.76 -17.06
N ILE A 354 13.19 8.34 -15.87
CA ILE A 354 13.77 9.24 -14.85
C ILE A 354 15.07 9.86 -15.37
N LEU A 355 15.97 9.07 -15.98
CA LEU A 355 17.21 9.59 -16.58
C LEU A 355 16.90 10.64 -17.65
N HIS A 356 16.03 10.30 -18.61
CA HIS A 356 15.64 11.21 -19.70
C HIS A 356 14.97 12.48 -19.19
N PHE A 357 14.09 12.35 -18.20
CA PHE A 357 13.45 13.49 -17.56
C PHE A 357 14.48 14.42 -16.94
N CYS A 358 15.41 13.88 -16.17
CA CYS A 358 16.44 14.65 -15.47
C CYS A 358 17.45 15.31 -16.44
N GLN A 359 17.79 14.67 -17.55
CA GLN A 359 18.61 15.27 -18.62
C GLN A 359 18.00 16.55 -19.21
N LYS A 360 16.67 16.63 -19.26
CA LYS A 360 15.94 17.81 -19.74
C LYS A 360 15.78 18.91 -18.70
N LEU A 361 16.16 18.67 -17.45
CA LEU A 361 16.06 19.69 -16.41
C LEU A 361 17.22 20.67 -16.51
N ASP A 362 16.91 21.96 -16.50
CA ASP A 362 17.92 23.00 -16.33
C ASP A 362 18.32 23.10 -14.84
N ASN A 363 19.09 22.12 -14.38
CA ASN A 363 19.62 22.07 -13.02
C ASN A 363 21.12 21.70 -13.06
N PRO A 364 22.02 22.58 -12.59
CA PRO A 364 23.46 22.36 -12.70
C PRO A 364 23.92 21.12 -11.92
N LYS A 365 23.38 20.85 -10.73
CA LYS A 365 23.74 19.69 -9.91
C LYS A 365 23.34 18.37 -10.57
N ILE A 366 22.16 18.34 -11.19
CA ILE A 366 21.71 17.16 -11.94
C ILE A 366 22.57 16.94 -13.17
N ARG A 367 22.95 18.01 -13.87
CA ARG A 367 23.79 17.94 -15.07
C ARG A 367 25.20 17.45 -14.74
N GLU A 368 25.79 17.97 -13.68
CA GLU A 368 27.08 17.54 -13.15
C GLU A 368 27.06 16.07 -12.74
N PHE A 369 26.03 15.65 -12.00
CA PHE A 369 25.85 14.23 -11.63
C PHE A 369 25.67 13.32 -12.85
N LEU A 370 24.88 13.73 -13.83
CA LEU A 370 24.68 12.93 -15.05
C LEU A 370 25.93 12.88 -15.93
N ALA A 371 26.86 13.83 -15.81
CA ALA A 371 28.13 13.81 -16.54
C ALA A 371 29.11 12.75 -16.00
N SER A 372 28.99 12.35 -14.73
CA SER A 372 29.77 11.24 -14.15
C SER A 372 29.12 9.87 -14.35
N TYR A 373 27.87 9.82 -14.84
CA TYR A 373 27.19 8.57 -15.14
C TYR A 373 27.70 7.94 -16.44
N ASP A 374 28.25 6.74 -16.32
CA ASP A 374 28.70 5.91 -17.43
C ASP A 374 27.65 4.81 -17.69
N PRO A 375 26.91 4.84 -18.81
CA PRO A 375 25.85 3.86 -19.08
C PRO A 375 26.32 2.40 -19.16
N GLU A 376 27.60 2.17 -19.47
CA GLU A 376 28.17 0.83 -19.61
C GLU A 376 28.84 0.34 -18.33
N GLY A 377 29.42 1.25 -17.55
CA GLY A 377 30.18 0.90 -16.35
C GLY A 377 29.52 1.23 -15.01
N SER A 378 28.53 2.13 -14.95
CA SER A 378 27.88 2.53 -13.69
C SER A 378 26.69 1.64 -13.33
N GLU A 379 26.53 1.36 -12.05
CA GLU A 379 25.36 0.70 -11.48
C GLU A 379 24.12 1.59 -11.63
N LYS A 380 23.25 1.22 -12.57
CA LYS A 380 22.04 1.99 -12.90
C LYS A 380 21.15 2.20 -11.68
N VAL A 381 21.04 1.23 -10.79
CA VAL A 381 20.21 1.34 -9.58
C VAL A 381 20.74 2.43 -8.64
N ALA A 382 22.07 2.48 -8.44
CA ALA A 382 22.73 3.52 -7.65
C ALA A 382 22.55 4.89 -8.29
N CYS A 383 22.71 4.98 -9.62
CA CYS A 383 22.48 6.21 -10.36
C CYS A 383 21.06 6.76 -10.16
N ILE A 384 20.03 5.93 -10.37
CA ILE A 384 18.62 6.36 -10.20
C ILE A 384 18.34 6.80 -8.76
N LEU A 385 18.84 6.04 -7.77
CA LEU A 385 18.62 6.36 -6.36
C LEU A 385 19.23 7.73 -6.01
N GLN A 386 20.50 7.95 -6.35
CA GLN A 386 21.17 9.23 -6.13
C GLN A 386 20.51 10.37 -6.91
N LEU A 387 20.10 10.14 -8.15
CA LEU A 387 19.43 11.14 -8.97
C LEU A 387 18.10 11.60 -8.36
N LEU A 388 17.34 10.67 -7.75
CA LEU A 388 16.13 11.01 -6.98
C LEU A 388 16.48 11.87 -5.76
N MET A 389 17.54 11.53 -5.03
CA MET A 389 18.00 12.31 -3.87
C MET A 389 18.43 13.73 -4.28
N VAL A 390 19.22 13.86 -5.35
CA VAL A 390 19.61 15.16 -5.92
C VAL A 390 18.38 15.97 -6.37
N TYR A 391 17.42 15.32 -7.05
CA TYR A 391 16.17 15.96 -7.48
C TYR A 391 15.34 16.48 -6.30
N PHE A 392 15.20 15.67 -5.24
CA PHE A 392 14.46 16.05 -4.04
C PHE A 392 15.25 16.94 -3.08
N LYS A 393 16.52 17.24 -3.40
CA LYS A 393 17.45 18.01 -2.57
C LYS A 393 17.66 17.36 -1.20
N GLU A 394 17.73 16.04 -1.19
CA GLU A 394 18.03 15.24 -0.01
C GLU A 394 19.54 15.01 0.09
N PRO A 395 20.14 15.16 1.29
CA PRO A 395 21.54 14.83 1.50
C PRO A 395 21.76 13.33 1.37
N THR A 396 22.72 12.92 0.54
CA THR A 396 23.05 11.51 0.25
C THR A 396 23.41 10.74 1.52
N GLU A 397 24.09 11.42 2.44
CA GLU A 397 24.62 10.89 3.70
C GLU A 397 23.53 10.42 4.67
N LYS A 398 22.26 10.80 4.43
CA LYS A 398 21.12 10.32 5.24
C LYS A 398 20.68 8.90 4.92
N LEU A 399 20.96 8.39 3.72
CA LEU A 399 20.56 7.06 3.28
C LEU A 399 21.73 6.20 2.83
N MET A 400 22.84 6.81 2.44
CA MET A 400 23.98 6.13 1.83
C MET A 400 25.28 6.63 2.45
N LEU A 401 26.20 5.72 2.73
CA LEU A 401 27.55 6.02 3.22
C LEU A 401 28.57 5.29 2.37
N GLU A 402 29.45 6.03 1.70
CA GLU A 402 30.57 5.45 0.96
C GLU A 402 31.73 5.15 1.92
N VAL A 403 32.34 3.97 1.77
CA VAL A 403 33.49 3.51 2.56
C VAL A 403 34.52 2.85 1.65
N ASP A 404 35.72 2.62 2.18
CA ASP A 404 36.76 1.90 1.46
C ASP A 404 36.27 0.53 0.96
N THR A 405 36.75 0.12 -0.22
CA THR A 405 36.37 -1.15 -0.88
C THR A 405 36.59 -2.36 0.02
N CYS A 406 37.61 -2.33 0.88
CA CYS A 406 37.97 -3.40 1.78
C CYS A 406 37.42 -3.22 3.20
N ALA A 407 36.66 -2.14 3.47
CA ALA A 407 36.16 -1.84 4.81
C ALA A 407 35.26 -2.97 5.34
N THR A 408 35.60 -3.50 6.50
CA THR A 408 34.80 -4.50 7.22
C THR A 408 33.72 -3.82 8.06
N ALA A 409 32.74 -4.59 8.54
CA ALA A 409 31.73 -4.10 9.47
C ALA A 409 32.35 -3.44 10.73
N ALA A 410 33.45 -4.00 11.25
CA ALA A 410 34.16 -3.47 12.41
C ALA A 410 34.85 -2.14 12.08
N ASP A 411 35.49 -2.03 10.92
CA ASP A 411 36.13 -0.78 10.48
C ASP A 411 35.11 0.34 10.39
N VAL A 412 33.95 0.08 9.79
CA VAL A 412 32.89 1.09 9.61
C VAL A 412 32.36 1.57 10.96
N VAL A 413 32.08 0.65 11.90
CA VAL A 413 31.59 1.03 13.24
C VAL A 413 32.62 1.87 14.00
N ASN A 414 33.92 1.60 13.82
CA ASN A 414 34.99 2.31 14.53
C ASN A 414 35.37 3.65 13.90
N THR A 415 35.13 3.83 12.60
CA THR A 415 35.62 5.01 11.85
C THR A 415 34.53 5.97 11.39
N ALA A 416 33.29 5.50 11.24
CA ALA A 416 32.18 6.30 10.71
C ALA A 416 31.11 6.60 11.77
N ALA A 417 30.55 7.81 11.71
CA ALA A 417 29.40 8.19 12.51
C ALA A 417 28.11 7.61 11.89
N LEU A 418 27.77 6.38 12.27
CA LEU A 418 26.59 5.69 11.75
C LEU A 418 25.28 6.28 12.31
N PRO A 419 24.26 6.54 11.48
CA PRO A 419 22.99 7.08 11.94
C PRO A 419 22.17 6.03 12.70
N SER A 420 21.19 6.52 13.47
CA SER A 420 20.22 5.65 14.15
C SER A 420 19.21 5.03 13.18
N THR A 421 18.94 5.68 12.05
CA THR A 421 18.06 5.18 10.99
C THR A 421 18.79 4.24 10.03
N PRO A 422 18.08 3.35 9.32
CA PRO A 422 18.69 2.49 8.32
C PRO A 422 19.52 3.27 7.30
N CYS A 423 20.76 2.84 7.09
CA CYS A 423 21.72 3.43 6.14
C CYS A 423 22.40 2.34 5.31
N LEU A 424 22.46 2.55 3.99
CA LEU A 424 23.12 1.67 3.04
C LEU A 424 24.59 2.05 2.94
N ILE A 425 25.47 1.20 3.45
CA ILE A 425 26.91 1.38 3.37
C ILE A 425 27.40 0.77 2.05
N ILE A 426 28.27 1.47 1.34
CA ILE A 426 28.69 1.15 -0.01
C ILE A 426 30.20 1.02 -0.04
N GLN A 427 30.67 -0.16 -0.41
CA GLN A 427 32.10 -0.46 -0.51
C GLN A 427 32.62 -0.01 -1.88
N GLY A 428 33.55 0.95 -1.88
CA GLY A 428 34.08 1.57 -3.10
C GLY A 428 33.16 2.67 -3.65
N ASP A 429 33.39 3.05 -4.90
CA ASP A 429 32.66 4.14 -5.59
C ASP A 429 31.15 3.87 -5.61
N THR A 430 30.34 4.81 -5.15
CA THR A 430 28.87 4.71 -5.13
C THR A 430 28.27 4.40 -6.52
N MET A 431 28.88 4.88 -7.60
CA MET A 431 28.45 4.61 -8.98
C MET A 431 28.91 3.25 -9.49
N LYS A 432 29.93 2.63 -8.88
CA LYS A 432 30.45 1.31 -9.22
C LYS A 432 30.67 0.48 -7.94
N PRO A 433 29.60 0.22 -7.17
CA PRO A 433 29.71 -0.40 -5.86
C PRO A 433 30.24 -1.83 -5.98
N SER A 434 31.28 -2.14 -5.23
CA SER A 434 31.86 -3.50 -5.16
C SER A 434 31.12 -4.41 -4.17
N GLY A 435 30.45 -3.79 -3.19
CA GLY A 435 29.67 -4.47 -2.17
C GLY A 435 28.84 -3.47 -1.36
N TRP A 436 27.95 -4.01 -0.54
CA TRP A 436 27.11 -3.22 0.35
C TRP A 436 26.93 -3.88 1.70
N MET A 437 26.71 -3.04 2.71
CA MET A 437 26.29 -3.42 4.07
C MET A 437 25.08 -2.59 4.48
N LEU A 438 24.33 -3.05 5.48
CA LEU A 438 23.23 -2.28 6.08
C LEU A 438 23.57 -1.96 7.52
N SER A 439 23.43 -0.69 7.92
CA SER A 439 23.47 -0.30 9.33
C SER A 439 22.12 0.19 9.82
N ILE A 440 21.83 -0.09 11.10
CA ILE A 440 20.64 0.36 11.84
C ILE A 440 21.09 0.61 13.29
N GLU A 441 20.60 1.67 13.93
CA GLU A 441 20.95 2.01 15.32
C GLU A 441 22.48 2.09 15.58
N GLY A 442 23.23 2.63 14.61
CA GLY A 442 24.67 2.79 14.75
C GLY A 442 25.48 1.49 14.62
N GLN A 443 24.85 0.37 14.26
CA GLN A 443 25.49 -0.94 14.13
C GLN A 443 25.36 -1.47 12.71
N VAL A 444 26.37 -2.19 12.22
CA VAL A 444 26.26 -2.94 10.96
C VAL A 444 25.54 -4.26 11.21
N VAL A 445 24.38 -4.43 10.57
CA VAL A 445 23.46 -5.54 10.84
C VAL A 445 23.39 -6.58 9.73
N MET A 446 23.81 -6.26 8.50
CA MET A 446 23.80 -7.16 7.34
C MET A 446 24.95 -6.84 6.38
N GLY A 447 25.43 -7.86 5.66
CA GLY A 447 26.50 -7.75 4.67
C GLY A 447 27.88 -8.08 5.24
N PRO A 448 28.95 -7.95 4.42
CA PRO A 448 28.95 -7.43 3.05
C PRO A 448 28.31 -8.37 2.01
N HIS A 449 27.68 -7.80 0.97
CA HIS A 449 27.06 -8.54 -0.14
C HIS A 449 27.29 -7.83 -1.49
N PRO A 450 27.32 -8.55 -2.64
CA PRO A 450 27.74 -7.96 -3.91
C PRO A 450 26.63 -7.24 -4.70
N PHE A 451 25.36 -7.68 -4.58
CA PHE A 451 24.30 -7.21 -5.47
C PHE A 451 23.61 -5.94 -4.95
N PHE A 452 23.97 -4.77 -5.49
CA PHE A 452 23.51 -3.47 -4.99
C PHE A 452 21.98 -3.30 -4.93
N LEU A 453 21.23 -3.83 -5.92
CA LEU A 453 19.76 -3.82 -5.91
C LEU A 453 19.18 -4.46 -4.63
N HIS A 454 19.83 -5.51 -4.13
CA HIS A 454 19.41 -6.18 -2.90
C HIS A 454 19.68 -5.31 -1.67
N GLY A 455 20.74 -4.49 -1.69
CA GLY A 455 21.02 -3.49 -0.66
C GLY A 455 19.92 -2.42 -0.59
N VAL A 456 19.48 -1.90 -1.73
CA VAL A 456 18.33 -0.96 -1.79
C VAL A 456 17.04 -1.62 -1.29
N ALA A 457 16.80 -2.89 -1.65
CA ALA A 457 15.68 -3.66 -1.13
C ALA A 457 15.76 -3.86 0.39
N ALA A 458 16.95 -4.15 0.93
CA ALA A 458 17.17 -4.35 2.36
C ALA A 458 16.98 -3.05 3.15
N LEU A 459 17.56 -1.95 2.67
CA LEU A 459 17.36 -0.61 3.21
C LEU A 459 15.86 -0.28 3.29
N PHE A 460 15.13 -0.44 2.18
CA PHE A 460 13.70 -0.12 2.16
C PHE A 460 12.88 -1.06 3.06
N SER A 461 13.14 -2.37 3.00
CA SER A 461 12.41 -3.38 3.79
C SER A 461 12.56 -3.16 5.29
N SER A 462 13.76 -2.74 5.74
CA SER A 462 14.07 -2.50 7.14
C SER A 462 13.09 -1.51 7.80
N TYR A 463 12.67 -0.47 7.08
CA TYR A 463 11.68 0.49 7.60
C TYR A 463 10.33 -0.16 7.92
N TYR A 464 9.90 -1.14 7.13
CA TYR A 464 8.63 -1.83 7.36
C TYR A 464 8.78 -2.92 8.41
N VAL A 465 9.75 -3.81 8.22
CA VAL A 465 9.97 -4.98 9.07
C VAL A 465 10.24 -4.55 10.51
N PHE A 466 11.19 -3.64 10.74
CA PHE A 466 11.55 -3.19 12.09
C PHE A 466 10.68 -2.04 12.63
N ASN A 467 9.53 -1.76 12.01
CA ASN A 467 8.63 -0.67 12.43
C ASN A 467 9.27 0.73 12.50
N LEU A 468 10.29 1.00 11.69
CA LEU A 468 11.00 2.28 11.72
C LEU A 468 10.24 3.34 10.91
N LYS A 469 10.43 4.61 11.27
CA LYS A 469 9.88 5.75 10.50
C LYS A 469 10.91 6.22 9.50
N TYR A 470 10.43 6.71 8.36
CA TYR A 470 11.32 7.41 7.45
C TYR A 470 11.89 8.67 8.12
N PRO A 471 13.16 9.02 7.83
CA PRO A 471 13.71 10.30 8.24
C PRO A 471 12.81 11.46 7.78
N VAL A 472 12.82 12.56 8.53
CA VAL A 472 12.00 13.73 8.19
C VAL A 472 12.47 14.28 6.84
N GLY A 473 11.54 14.37 5.89
CA GLY A 473 11.79 14.91 4.56
C GLY A 473 12.19 13.89 3.49
N SER A 474 12.17 12.58 3.77
CA SER A 474 12.52 11.52 2.80
C SER A 474 11.46 11.31 1.71
N CYS A 475 11.40 12.22 0.75
CA CYS A 475 10.71 12.10 -0.53
C CYS A 475 11.22 10.92 -1.36
N THR A 476 12.52 10.58 -1.33
CA THR A 476 13.07 9.45 -2.09
C THR A 476 12.45 8.12 -1.66
N LEU A 477 12.44 7.82 -0.36
CA LEU A 477 11.79 6.62 0.19
C LEU A 477 10.28 6.62 -0.09
N GLU A 478 9.63 7.78 0.04
CA GLU A 478 8.21 7.94 -0.26
C GLU A 478 7.89 7.74 -1.75
N PHE A 479 8.81 8.13 -2.64
CA PHE A 479 8.71 7.89 -4.08
C PHE A 479 8.88 6.41 -4.41
N ILE A 480 9.87 5.72 -3.84
CA ILE A 480 10.06 4.27 -4.00
C ILE A 480 8.81 3.52 -3.53
N GLN A 481 8.31 3.85 -2.33
CA GLN A 481 7.10 3.26 -1.75
C GLN A 481 5.92 3.29 -2.75
N ARG A 482 5.62 4.47 -3.30
CA ARG A 482 4.41 4.67 -4.09
C ARG A 482 4.56 4.37 -5.57
N CYS A 483 5.69 4.77 -6.14
CA CYS A 483 5.94 4.75 -7.58
C CYS A 483 6.64 3.47 -8.03
N PHE A 484 7.46 2.85 -7.19
CA PHE A 484 8.14 1.59 -7.56
C PHE A 484 7.43 0.38 -6.97
N LEU A 485 7.06 0.44 -5.69
CA LEU A 485 6.47 -0.72 -5.00
C LEU A 485 4.94 -0.75 -5.02
N GLY A 486 4.29 0.36 -5.39
CA GLY A 486 2.83 0.44 -5.45
C GLY A 486 2.13 0.41 -4.08
N ILE A 487 2.86 0.62 -2.99
CA ILE A 487 2.34 0.63 -1.62
C ILE A 487 1.66 1.98 -1.36
N ASN A 488 0.35 2.05 -1.64
CA ASN A 488 -0.42 3.29 -1.66
C ASN A 488 -1.59 3.27 -0.64
N PRO A 489 -1.32 3.40 0.67
CA PRO A 489 -2.40 3.52 1.66
C PRO A 489 -3.18 4.82 1.44
N GLU A 490 -4.50 4.77 1.70
CA GLU A 490 -5.40 5.92 1.48
C GLU A 490 -5.10 7.14 2.38
N LYS A 491 -4.34 6.94 3.46
CA LYS A 491 -3.83 7.94 4.40
C LYS A 491 -2.49 7.43 4.89
N GLY A 492 -1.50 8.32 4.99
CA GLY A 492 -0.22 8.02 5.61
C GLY A 492 0.90 7.67 4.64
N SER A 493 2.11 7.81 5.17
CA SER A 493 3.42 7.38 4.67
C SER A 493 4.19 6.97 5.92
N LYS A 494 5.27 6.20 5.81
CA LYS A 494 6.18 5.98 6.94
C LYS A 494 6.88 7.28 7.39
N ALA A 495 6.71 8.38 6.64
CA ALA A 495 7.03 9.74 7.06
C ALA A 495 6.01 10.33 8.06
N LYS A 496 6.47 11.16 9.01
CA LYS A 496 5.66 11.74 10.10
C LYS A 496 4.46 12.58 9.61
N LYS A 497 3.28 12.36 10.23
CA LYS A 497 2.04 13.19 10.19
C LYS A 497 1.74 13.88 8.84
N ARG A 498 1.55 13.12 7.77
CA ARG A 498 0.88 13.64 6.56
C ARG A 498 -0.32 12.79 6.20
N SER A 499 -1.48 13.44 6.09
CA SER A 499 -2.74 12.81 5.63
C SER A 499 -2.73 12.55 4.11
N SER A 500 -1.71 13.02 3.39
CA SER A 500 -1.64 13.02 1.93
C SER A 500 -0.21 12.86 1.42
N ILE A 501 -0.07 12.39 0.17
CA ILE A 501 1.21 12.30 -0.56
C ILE A 501 1.97 13.64 -0.51
N ASN A 502 3.28 13.56 -0.32
CA ASN A 502 4.19 14.69 -0.42
C ASN A 502 4.07 15.40 -1.79
N PRO A 503 3.82 16.73 -1.83
CA PRO A 503 3.64 17.47 -3.08
C PRO A 503 4.79 17.30 -4.07
N HIS A 504 6.04 17.17 -3.60
CA HIS A 504 7.20 16.97 -4.48
C HIS A 504 7.17 15.59 -5.14
N VAL A 505 6.85 14.54 -4.37
CA VAL A 505 6.67 13.17 -4.88
C VAL A 505 5.54 13.11 -5.90
N SER A 506 4.39 13.72 -5.57
CA SER A 506 3.26 13.83 -6.50
C SER A 506 3.62 14.59 -7.78
N THR A 507 4.45 15.63 -7.68
CA THR A 507 4.85 16.45 -8.84
C THR A 507 5.77 15.67 -9.75
N LEU A 508 6.80 15.01 -9.21
CA LEU A 508 7.69 14.17 -10.02
C LEU A 508 6.92 13.04 -10.68
N HIS A 509 6.09 12.30 -9.91
CA HIS A 509 5.31 11.20 -10.45
C HIS A 509 4.42 11.63 -11.63
N ARG A 510 3.75 12.78 -11.51
CA ARG A 510 2.93 13.34 -12.60
C ARG A 510 3.76 13.71 -13.82
N LYS A 511 4.91 14.36 -13.64
CA LYS A 511 5.81 14.73 -14.74
C LYS A 511 6.36 13.50 -15.48
N LEU A 512 6.67 12.43 -14.77
CA LEU A 512 7.12 11.18 -15.38
C LEU A 512 6.00 10.51 -16.18
N ILE A 513 4.78 10.46 -15.64
CA ILE A 513 3.60 9.96 -16.37
C ILE A 513 3.33 10.80 -17.64
N ASP A 514 3.46 12.12 -17.55
CA ASP A 514 3.28 13.01 -18.70
C ASP A 514 4.35 12.77 -19.77
N LEU A 515 5.59 12.49 -19.34
CA LEU A 515 6.70 12.19 -20.25
C LEU A 515 6.52 10.82 -20.93
N GLU A 516 6.15 9.79 -20.16
CA GLU A 516 5.81 8.44 -20.67
C GLU A 516 4.67 8.50 -21.70
N TRP A 517 3.75 9.44 -21.53
CA TRP A 517 2.69 9.67 -22.50
C TRP A 517 3.16 10.40 -23.76
N SER A 518 4.14 11.29 -23.66
CA SER A 518 4.66 12.03 -24.81
C SER A 518 5.68 11.24 -25.64
N ALA A 519 6.23 10.17 -25.08
CA ALA A 519 7.16 9.24 -25.73
C ALA A 519 6.41 8.21 -26.56
#